data_AF-A0A3M7HWA0-F1
#
_entry.id   AF-A0A3M7HWA0-F1
#
_cell.length_a   1.000
_cell.length_b   1.000
_cell.length_c   1.000
_cell.angle_alpha   90.00
_cell.angle_beta   90.00
_cell.angle_gamma   90.00
#
_symmetry.space_group_name_H-M   'P 1'
#
loop_
_entity.id
_entity.type
_entity.pdbx_description
1 polymer ?
#
loop_
_entity_poly.entity_id
_entity_poly.type
_entity_poly.pdbx_seq_one_letter_code
_entity_poly.pdbx_strand_id
1 'polypeptide(L)'
;MAHNVHVADSRLLETTNRPDEWKIEQGFHGAKIPFLDQSGDVTVEILPREWPKEWKDEEAIKAVGNRDELFAAERDGWKGYVEWEMYPEKKAKAHKILTSQNFPPNPEFQMGPIPGTNPVLPGTHWKMWHAAVGGELTTVAEDSWETVLREKHPEMLHLLQFPYNGEPPKRLTTAKSITPNNLHFVRNHGGIPIIDEEKFSFEVDGLVNEPRKFTMKDLMDESRFPRVKKMITMQCSGTRRIEQIGLYAGQGDEVPQAPWAEGAIGTAEYVGVSLKKVIKACGGLKEGAKHLEFYGADTYFKDNEAMNYVVSVPWSKAKANEVLLCWEMNGERLPAIHGFPLRVMVMGYIGARGVKWLYRVKAIENPSLAPVQSKEYLYFNQQVGKHNQRPTDGIQIQEMPVSSAIMSPWQTQVVIHTGKITCKGWAYSGGGRWPERVELSADGGFSWYAVPLENLSSKGRWRWRTWEMDLPCDVEGWIEIVCRTWDNSLNTQPLSVRAAWNWGLHVTSSAHRVKVYSINKKRPLTARKLELFEKTGSPLAPITWPEEFVTQGWDEYKRFWAEHDPRDVDD
;
A
#
# COMPACT_ATOMS: atom_id res chain seq x y z
N MET A 1 31.00 16.11 -31.06
CA MET A 1 31.99 16.01 -29.96
C MET A 1 31.23 16.08 -28.65
N ALA A 2 31.01 14.94 -28.01
CA ALA A 2 30.45 14.87 -26.66
C ALA A 2 31.19 13.77 -25.90
N HIS A 3 32.49 13.96 -25.70
CA HIS A 3 33.25 13.22 -24.71
C HIS A 3 33.32 14.10 -23.48
N ASN A 4 32.67 13.64 -22.40
CA ASN A 4 33.10 13.78 -21.01
C ASN A 4 31.99 13.23 -20.11
N VAL A 5 31.93 11.92 -19.98
CA VAL A 5 31.32 11.33 -18.79
C VAL A 5 32.31 11.56 -17.66
N HIS A 6 31.92 12.34 -16.64
CA HIS A 6 32.67 12.44 -15.40
C HIS A 6 32.57 11.10 -14.66
N VAL A 7 33.62 10.27 -14.73
CA VAL A 7 33.60 8.94 -14.10
C VAL A 7 34.75 8.76 -13.13
N ALA A 8 34.48 9.10 -11.87
CA ALA A 8 35.32 8.68 -10.76
C ALA A 8 35.08 7.19 -10.37
N ASP A 9 33.97 6.58 -10.83
CA ASP A 9 33.51 5.26 -10.38
C ASP A 9 33.10 4.31 -11.52
N SER A 10 33.68 4.45 -12.72
CA SER A 10 33.54 3.43 -13.77
C SER A 10 34.81 2.67 -14.05
N ARG A 11 34.66 1.46 -14.57
CA ARG A 11 35.75 0.67 -15.15
C ARG A 11 35.34 0.12 -16.52
N LEU A 12 36.33 -0.25 -17.33
CA LEU A 12 36.09 -1.04 -18.53
C LEU A 12 35.45 -2.37 -18.14
N LEU A 13 34.56 -2.89 -18.98
CA LEU A 13 33.97 -4.20 -18.77
C LEU A 13 35.05 -5.28 -18.85
N GLU A 14 35.38 -5.91 -17.72
CA GLU A 14 36.28 -7.07 -17.68
C GLU A 14 35.53 -8.34 -18.09
N THR A 15 36.09 -9.12 -19.02
CA THR A 15 35.48 -10.35 -19.56
C THR A 15 35.98 -11.62 -18.84
N THR A 16 36.50 -11.51 -17.63
CA THR A 16 36.95 -12.65 -16.83
C THR A 16 35.78 -13.21 -16.02
N ASN A 17 35.63 -14.54 -16.04
CA ASN A 17 34.48 -15.21 -15.46
C ASN A 17 34.44 -14.99 -13.93
N ARG A 18 33.50 -14.17 -13.45
CA ARG A 18 33.43 -13.80 -12.02
C ARG A 18 32.67 -14.88 -11.23
N PRO A 19 33.07 -15.21 -9.98
CA PRO A 19 32.42 -16.30 -9.22
C PRO A 19 30.90 -16.14 -8.99
N ASP A 20 30.38 -14.92 -9.08
CA ASP A 20 28.96 -14.59 -8.95
C ASP A 20 28.29 -14.19 -10.27
N GLU A 21 28.94 -14.39 -11.42
CA GLU A 21 28.45 -14.01 -12.75
C GLU A 21 27.08 -14.62 -13.04
N TRP A 22 26.95 -15.92 -12.81
CA TRP A 22 25.70 -16.64 -12.97
C TRP A 22 24.56 -16.02 -12.15
N LYS A 23 24.81 -15.55 -10.92
CA LYS A 23 23.76 -14.91 -10.12
C LYS A 23 23.34 -13.57 -10.71
N ILE A 24 24.27 -12.82 -11.30
CA ILE A 24 23.99 -11.52 -11.92
C ILE A 24 23.23 -11.71 -13.23
N GLU A 25 23.69 -12.61 -14.09
CA GLU A 25 23.05 -12.94 -15.36
C GLU A 25 21.62 -13.44 -15.19
N GLN A 26 21.37 -14.22 -14.12
CA GLN A 26 20.03 -14.72 -13.81
C GLN A 26 19.18 -13.72 -12.99
N GLY A 27 19.69 -12.51 -12.73
CA GLY A 27 18.95 -11.47 -11.99
C GLY A 27 18.75 -11.76 -10.50
N PHE A 28 19.54 -12.67 -9.92
CA PHE A 28 19.51 -13.02 -8.49
C PHE A 28 20.36 -12.09 -7.61
N HIS A 29 21.17 -11.20 -8.19
CA HIS A 29 21.98 -10.23 -7.46
C HIS A 29 21.24 -8.89 -7.29
N GLY A 30 20.46 -8.79 -6.22
CA GLY A 30 19.69 -7.58 -5.91
C GLY A 30 20.50 -6.38 -5.40
N ALA A 31 19.94 -5.17 -5.52
CA ALA A 31 20.37 -3.88 -4.94
C ALA A 31 21.75 -3.31 -5.32
N LYS A 32 22.60 -4.08 -6.01
CA LYS A 32 23.97 -3.68 -6.42
C LYS A 32 24.23 -3.93 -7.90
N ILE A 33 23.19 -3.84 -8.72
CA ILE A 33 23.32 -4.04 -10.17
C ILE A 33 24.08 -2.83 -10.73
N PRO A 34 25.27 -3.03 -11.32
CA PRO A 34 26.03 -1.96 -11.96
C PRO A 34 25.30 -1.46 -13.21
N PHE A 35 25.50 -0.21 -13.61
CA PHE A 35 24.97 0.26 -14.89
C PHE A 35 25.95 -0.10 -16.00
N LEU A 36 25.42 -0.61 -17.10
CA LEU A 36 26.18 -0.79 -18.33
C LEU A 36 25.94 0.43 -19.23
N ASP A 37 26.95 1.27 -19.41
CA ASP A 37 26.90 2.39 -20.34
C ASP A 37 27.60 2.01 -21.65
N GLN A 38 26.81 2.01 -22.73
CA GLN A 38 27.25 1.69 -24.09
C GLN A 38 27.11 2.88 -25.04
N SER A 39 26.97 4.10 -24.51
CA SER A 39 26.78 5.30 -25.31
C SER A 39 28.06 5.81 -26.00
N GLY A 40 29.24 5.36 -25.54
CA GLY A 40 30.55 5.69 -26.11
C GLY A 40 31.14 4.59 -26.99
N ASP A 41 32.38 4.79 -27.44
CA ASP A 41 33.12 3.84 -28.29
C ASP A 41 33.53 2.56 -27.53
N VAL A 42 33.49 2.59 -26.20
CA VAL A 42 33.76 1.45 -25.31
C VAL A 42 32.62 1.29 -24.32
N THR A 43 32.29 0.04 -23.99
CA THR A 43 31.31 -0.27 -22.93
C THR A 43 31.98 -0.12 -21.56
N VAL A 44 31.36 0.65 -20.68
CA VAL A 44 31.83 0.86 -19.31
C VAL A 44 30.81 0.41 -18.28
N GLU A 45 31.30 -0.18 -17.20
CA GLU A 45 30.51 -0.55 -16.03
C GLU A 45 30.58 0.61 -15.02
N ILE A 46 29.43 1.19 -14.67
CA ILE A 46 29.30 2.18 -13.60
C ILE A 46 28.98 1.44 -12.31
N LEU A 47 29.91 1.50 -11.35
CA LEU A 47 29.81 0.76 -10.11
C LEU A 47 28.94 1.51 -9.08
N PRO A 48 28.22 0.77 -8.20
CA PRO A 48 27.56 1.38 -7.06
C PRO A 48 28.56 2.14 -6.19
N ARG A 49 28.26 3.39 -5.85
CA ARG A 49 29.09 4.18 -4.92
C ARG A 49 28.89 3.73 -3.48
N GLU A 50 29.95 3.85 -2.67
CA GLU A 50 29.82 3.76 -1.22
C GLU A 50 29.02 4.95 -0.69
N TRP A 51 28.18 4.70 0.32
CA TRP A 51 27.48 5.77 1.00
C TRP A 51 28.47 6.70 1.69
N PRO A 52 28.26 8.02 1.66
CA PRO A 52 29.12 8.96 2.36
C PRO A 52 29.21 8.59 3.84
N LYS A 53 30.40 8.79 4.43
CA LYS A 53 30.57 8.64 5.88
C LYS A 53 29.60 9.58 6.62
N GLU A 54 29.09 9.12 7.75
CA GLU A 54 28.24 9.93 8.60
C GLU A 54 29.00 11.17 9.09
N TRP A 55 28.33 12.33 9.06
CA TRP A 55 28.86 13.59 9.51
C TRP A 55 27.73 14.42 10.15
N LYS A 56 28.11 15.27 11.11
CA LYS A 56 27.20 16.14 11.84
C LYS A 56 27.92 17.41 12.26
N ASP A 57 27.38 18.56 11.89
CA ASP A 57 27.86 19.88 12.32
C ASP A 57 27.14 20.29 13.62
N GLU A 58 27.72 19.88 14.75
CA GLU A 58 27.20 20.16 16.09
C GLU A 58 27.05 21.65 16.38
N GLU A 59 27.97 22.50 15.90
CA GLU A 59 27.92 23.95 16.13
C GLU A 59 26.78 24.60 15.33
N ALA A 60 26.60 24.23 14.06
CA ALA A 60 25.48 24.73 13.26
C ALA A 60 24.12 24.32 13.82
N ILE A 61 24.01 23.09 14.35
CA ILE A 61 22.80 22.59 15.02
C ILE A 61 22.58 23.34 16.34
N LYS A 62 23.60 23.51 17.18
CA LYS A 62 23.49 24.25 18.44
C LYS A 62 23.08 25.71 18.22
N ALA A 63 23.57 26.32 17.14
CA ALA A 63 23.21 27.69 16.74
C ALA A 63 21.74 27.85 16.29
N VAL A 64 20.97 26.76 16.11
CA VAL A 64 19.53 26.84 15.80
C VAL A 64 18.73 27.37 16.99
N GLY A 65 19.12 27.00 18.22
CA GLY A 65 18.47 27.35 19.48
C GLY A 65 18.03 26.13 20.28
N ASN A 66 17.30 26.36 21.38
CA ASN A 66 16.74 25.27 22.19
C ASN A 66 15.60 24.57 21.44
N ARG A 67 15.83 23.34 20.99
CA ARG A 67 14.86 22.56 20.19
C ARG A 67 13.57 22.27 20.96
N ASP A 68 13.65 22.10 22.29
CA ASP A 68 12.48 21.78 23.11
C ASP A 68 11.54 22.97 23.27
N GLU A 69 12.06 24.20 23.18
CA GLU A 69 11.25 25.43 23.14
C GLU A 69 10.77 25.72 21.71
N LEU A 70 11.65 25.56 20.72
CA LEU A 70 11.34 25.85 19.31
C LEU A 70 10.24 24.94 18.76
N PHE A 71 10.26 23.66 19.12
CA PHE A 71 9.32 22.63 18.64
C PHE A 71 8.42 22.12 19.77
N ALA A 72 8.10 22.98 20.75
CA ALA A 72 7.08 22.71 21.76
C ALA A 72 5.67 22.70 21.16
N ALA A 73 4.75 22.00 21.81
CA ALA A 73 3.34 21.99 21.45
C ALA A 73 2.73 23.39 21.57
N GLU A 74 2.07 23.86 20.51
CA GLU A 74 1.41 25.17 20.49
C GLU A 74 -0.04 25.10 21.00
N ARG A 75 -0.62 23.90 21.04
CA ARG A 75 -2.02 23.66 21.35
C ARG A 75 -2.15 22.86 22.64
N ASP A 76 -2.82 23.43 23.64
CA ASP A 76 -3.15 22.75 24.89
C ASP A 76 -3.92 21.45 24.63
N GLY A 77 -3.52 20.36 25.27
CA GLY A 77 -4.11 19.02 25.08
C GLY A 77 -3.67 18.28 23.81
N TRP A 78 -2.64 18.75 23.09
CA TRP A 78 -2.08 18.08 21.91
C TRP A 78 -0.66 17.60 22.21
N LYS A 79 -0.37 16.32 21.94
CA LYS A 79 0.96 15.72 22.05
C LYS A 79 1.42 15.17 20.70
N GLY A 80 2.70 15.34 20.37
CA GLY A 80 3.28 14.82 19.13
C GLY A 80 2.86 15.63 17.89
N TYR A 81 2.56 16.91 18.09
CA TYR A 81 2.13 17.87 17.09
C TYR A 81 3.06 19.09 17.11
N VAL A 82 3.41 19.59 15.92
CA VAL A 82 4.04 20.89 15.73
C VAL A 82 3.28 21.60 14.60
N GLU A 83 2.95 22.86 14.81
CA GLU A 83 2.13 23.66 13.89
C GLU A 83 2.94 24.23 12.72
N TRP A 84 3.52 23.36 11.90
CA TRP A 84 4.44 23.73 10.81
C TRP A 84 3.87 24.77 9.85
N GLU A 85 2.58 24.68 9.52
CA GLU A 85 1.96 25.50 8.48
C GLU A 85 1.67 26.95 8.89
N MET A 86 1.67 27.26 10.19
CA MET A 86 1.53 28.64 10.68
C MET A 86 2.87 29.30 11.03
N TYR A 87 3.93 28.50 11.22
CA TYR A 87 5.25 28.94 11.68
C TYR A 87 6.36 28.57 10.68
N PRO A 88 6.49 29.30 9.54
CA PRO A 88 7.53 29.04 8.54
C PRO A 88 8.96 29.10 9.08
N GLU A 89 9.20 29.90 10.13
CA GLU A 89 10.48 29.96 10.82
C GLU A 89 10.84 28.63 11.50
N LYS A 90 9.88 27.89 12.05
CA LYS A 90 10.11 26.55 12.58
C LYS A 90 10.53 25.59 11.47
N LYS A 91 9.86 25.64 10.30
CA LYS A 91 10.26 24.86 9.13
C LYS A 91 11.69 25.17 8.72
N ALA A 92 12.07 26.44 8.65
CA ALA A 92 13.43 26.87 8.31
C ALA A 92 14.47 26.38 9.33
N LYS A 93 14.16 26.42 10.63
CA LYS A 93 15.04 25.90 11.69
C LYS A 93 15.18 24.37 11.61
N ALA A 94 14.08 23.63 11.41
CA ALA A 94 14.09 22.18 11.22
C ALA A 94 14.91 21.79 9.99
N HIS A 95 14.70 22.49 8.86
CA HIS A 95 15.48 22.29 7.64
C HIS A 95 16.98 22.48 7.89
N LYS A 96 17.38 23.56 8.57
CA LYS A 96 18.78 23.79 8.95
C LYS A 96 19.35 22.62 9.74
N ILE A 97 18.64 22.12 10.76
CA ILE A 97 19.07 20.95 11.55
C ILE A 97 19.29 19.73 10.65
N LEU A 98 18.34 19.44 9.76
CA LEU A 98 18.40 18.26 8.89
C LEU A 98 19.50 18.36 7.84
N THR A 99 19.79 19.56 7.32
CA THR A 99 20.87 19.79 6.34
C THR A 99 22.26 19.93 6.95
N SER A 100 22.36 20.14 8.27
CA SER A 100 23.63 20.19 9.02
C SER A 100 24.15 18.81 9.42
N GLN A 101 23.60 17.73 8.84
CA GLN A 101 24.06 16.36 9.02
C GLN A 101 23.61 15.50 7.84
N ASN A 102 24.15 14.29 7.72
CA ASN A 102 23.57 13.25 6.86
C ASN A 102 22.99 12.11 7.71
N PHE A 103 22.19 11.28 7.04
CA PHE A 103 21.56 10.12 7.64
C PHE A 103 21.99 8.86 6.86
N PRO A 104 22.22 7.71 7.52
CA PRO A 104 22.57 6.47 6.87
C PRO A 104 21.47 6.08 5.88
N PRO A 105 21.75 5.39 4.76
CA PRO A 105 20.71 5.03 3.79
C PRO A 105 19.59 4.19 4.40
N ASN A 106 18.42 4.25 3.78
CA ASN A 106 17.37 3.29 4.08
C ASN A 106 17.80 1.89 3.62
N PRO A 107 17.42 0.82 4.34
CA PRO A 107 17.57 -0.53 3.82
C PRO A 107 16.87 -0.64 2.45
N GLU A 108 17.60 -1.03 1.41
CA GLU A 108 17.03 -1.31 0.09
C GLU A 108 16.32 -2.68 0.13
N PHE A 109 15.00 -2.68 -0.05
CA PHE A 109 14.16 -3.88 0.05
C PHE A 109 13.35 -4.16 -1.23
N GLN A 110 13.33 -3.23 -2.18
CA GLN A 110 12.64 -3.40 -3.46
C GLN A 110 13.50 -4.14 -4.46
N MET A 111 14.78 -3.77 -4.53
CA MET A 111 15.76 -4.38 -5.41
C MET A 111 16.54 -5.51 -4.73
N GLY A 112 16.38 -5.73 -3.43
CA GLY A 112 17.02 -6.79 -2.65
C GLY A 112 16.12 -8.02 -2.40
N PRO A 113 16.63 -9.09 -1.76
CA PRO A 113 15.78 -10.20 -1.35
C PRO A 113 14.75 -9.70 -0.32
N ILE A 114 13.47 -9.94 -0.60
CA ILE A 114 12.40 -9.69 0.37
C ILE A 114 12.69 -10.56 1.61
N PRO A 115 12.72 -10.01 2.83
CA PRO A 115 12.96 -10.78 4.05
C PRO A 115 11.99 -11.97 4.14
N GLY A 116 12.49 -13.13 4.60
CA GLY A 116 11.69 -14.35 4.76
C GLY A 116 10.66 -14.30 5.90
N THR A 117 10.66 -13.22 6.69
CA THR A 117 9.67 -12.91 7.72
C THR A 117 8.99 -11.59 7.40
N ASN A 118 7.83 -11.32 8.01
CA ASN A 118 7.10 -10.07 7.83
C ASN A 118 8.09 -8.87 7.90
N PRO A 119 8.28 -8.10 6.80
CA PRO A 119 9.31 -7.08 6.74
C PRO A 119 8.91 -5.94 7.67
N VAL A 120 9.38 -5.99 8.90
CA VAL A 120 9.20 -4.90 9.84
C VAL A 120 10.25 -3.86 9.49
N LEU A 121 9.99 -3.06 8.45
CA LEU A 121 10.87 -1.94 8.13
C LEU A 121 10.94 -1.03 9.38
N PRO A 122 12.12 -0.73 9.93
CA PRO A 122 12.20 0.05 11.16
C PRO A 122 11.75 1.50 10.97
N GLY A 123 11.88 2.01 9.74
CA GLY A 123 11.64 3.42 9.46
C GLY A 123 12.76 4.34 9.94
N THR A 124 14.01 3.88 9.80
CA THR A 124 15.21 4.50 10.37
C THR A 124 15.28 6.00 10.10
N HIS A 125 15.15 6.45 8.84
CA HIS A 125 15.16 7.88 8.51
C HIS A 125 14.12 8.68 9.27
N TRP A 126 12.86 8.21 9.32
CA TRP A 126 11.80 8.95 9.99
C TRP A 126 12.06 9.06 11.48
N LYS A 127 12.51 7.98 12.13
CA LYS A 127 12.90 8.01 13.55
C LYS A 127 14.05 9.01 13.77
N MET A 128 15.08 8.96 12.93
CA MET A 128 16.24 9.86 13.03
C MET A 128 15.88 11.32 12.76
N TRP A 129 15.01 11.61 11.80
CA TRP A 129 14.55 12.97 11.51
C TRP A 129 13.73 13.55 12.66
N HIS A 130 12.80 12.77 13.23
CA HIS A 130 12.02 13.22 14.39
C HIS A 130 12.93 13.47 15.60
N ALA A 131 13.88 12.57 15.88
CA ALA A 131 14.85 12.74 16.96
C ALA A 131 15.83 13.91 16.72
N ALA A 132 16.22 14.15 15.45
CA ALA A 132 17.07 15.27 15.08
C ALA A 132 16.37 16.61 15.28
N VAL A 133 15.10 16.73 14.88
CA VAL A 133 14.31 17.94 15.11
C VAL A 133 14.05 18.16 16.62
N GLY A 134 13.68 17.12 17.37
CA GLY A 134 13.49 17.18 18.82
C GLY A 134 12.17 17.84 19.26
N GLY A 135 12.12 18.33 20.50
CA GLY A 135 10.91 18.88 21.12
C GLY A 135 9.77 17.85 21.19
N GLU A 136 8.57 18.24 20.77
CA GLU A 136 7.39 17.36 20.72
C GLU A 136 7.59 16.11 19.87
N LEU A 137 8.53 16.12 18.92
CA LEU A 137 8.77 14.98 18.03
C LEU A 137 9.66 13.90 18.65
N THR A 138 10.29 14.18 19.80
CA THR A 138 11.32 13.31 20.39
C THR A 138 10.81 11.91 20.71
N THR A 139 9.61 11.79 21.29
CA THR A 139 9.03 10.50 21.74
C THR A 139 7.96 9.97 20.78
N VAL A 140 7.72 10.65 19.67
CA VAL A 140 6.57 10.38 18.80
C VAL A 140 6.64 8.98 18.19
N ALA A 141 7.84 8.45 17.93
CA ALA A 141 7.99 7.11 17.40
C ALA A 141 7.56 6.05 18.42
N GLU A 142 8.01 6.17 19.66
CA GLU A 142 7.67 5.29 20.78
C GLU A 142 6.19 5.39 21.12
N ASP A 143 5.66 6.61 21.30
CA ASP A 143 4.26 6.88 21.62
C ASP A 143 3.31 6.31 20.53
N SER A 144 3.71 6.43 19.26
CA SER A 144 2.96 5.85 18.14
C SER A 144 2.95 4.34 18.21
N TRP A 145 4.09 3.71 18.53
CA TRP A 145 4.19 2.26 18.62
C TRP A 145 3.38 1.70 19.80
N GLU A 146 3.38 2.37 20.96
CA GLU A 146 2.52 2.01 22.08
C GLU A 146 1.03 2.07 21.72
N THR A 147 0.63 3.10 20.95
CA THR A 147 -0.74 3.22 20.44
C THR A 147 -1.10 2.09 19.49
N VAL A 148 -0.17 1.66 18.63
CA VAL A 148 -0.35 0.48 17.76
C VAL A 148 -0.62 -0.77 18.59
N LEU A 149 0.23 -1.05 19.59
CA LEU A 149 0.11 -2.25 20.43
C LEU A 149 -1.21 -2.27 21.22
N ARG A 150 -1.71 -1.10 21.61
CA ARG A 150 -2.98 -0.94 22.33
C ARG A 150 -4.21 -1.10 21.43
N GLU A 151 -4.18 -0.52 20.23
CA GLU A 151 -5.38 -0.39 19.38
C GLU A 151 -5.50 -1.45 18.27
N LYS A 152 -4.40 -2.10 17.89
CA LYS A 152 -4.37 -3.02 16.75
C LYS A 152 -4.35 -4.48 17.18
N HIS A 153 -4.90 -5.33 16.32
CA HIS A 153 -4.95 -6.76 16.56
C HIS A 153 -3.52 -7.36 16.64
N PRO A 154 -3.23 -8.30 17.56
CA PRO A 154 -1.89 -8.87 17.73
C PRO A 154 -1.34 -9.57 16.47
N GLU A 155 -2.23 -10.05 15.60
CA GLU A 155 -1.87 -10.75 14.36
C GLU A 155 -1.72 -9.82 13.14
N MET A 156 -1.72 -8.49 13.33
CA MET A 156 -1.47 -7.54 12.23
C MET A 156 -0.08 -7.75 11.62
N LEU A 157 0.02 -7.64 10.30
CA LEU A 157 1.30 -7.61 9.61
C LEU A 157 1.85 -6.18 9.68
N HIS A 158 2.92 -5.99 10.46
CA HIS A 158 3.62 -4.71 10.62
C HIS A 158 4.63 -4.53 9.49
N LEU A 159 4.32 -3.68 8.51
CA LEU A 159 5.16 -3.47 7.32
C LEU A 159 6.18 -2.34 7.52
N LEU A 160 5.83 -1.34 8.34
CA LEU A 160 6.72 -0.24 8.73
C LEU A 160 6.40 0.12 10.19
N GLN A 161 7.41 0.17 11.06
CA GLN A 161 7.22 0.56 12.47
C GLN A 161 6.91 2.04 12.61
N PHE A 162 7.69 2.88 11.93
CA PHE A 162 7.54 4.33 12.03
C PHE A 162 7.85 5.04 10.71
N PRO A 163 6.93 5.84 10.16
CA PRO A 163 5.54 5.96 10.57
C PRO A 163 4.83 4.61 10.43
N TYR A 164 3.93 4.28 11.35
CA TYR A 164 3.34 2.94 11.36
C TYR A 164 2.53 2.66 10.08
N ASN A 165 2.84 1.54 9.43
CA ASN A 165 2.06 1.00 8.33
C ASN A 165 1.86 -0.50 8.53
N GLY A 166 0.62 -0.96 8.42
CA GLY A 166 0.29 -2.38 8.60
C GLY A 166 -1.06 -2.78 8.04
N GLU A 167 -1.17 -4.06 7.68
CA GLU A 167 -2.37 -4.67 7.13
C GLU A 167 -2.74 -5.96 7.89
N PRO A 168 -4.04 -6.34 7.93
CA PRO A 168 -4.42 -7.65 8.42
C PRO A 168 -3.89 -8.76 7.50
N PRO A 169 -3.59 -9.95 8.05
CA PRO A 169 -3.26 -11.11 7.21
C PRO A 169 -4.45 -11.49 6.33
N LYS A 170 -4.19 -12.15 5.18
CA LYS A 170 -5.22 -12.53 4.19
C LYS A 170 -6.47 -13.16 4.82
N ARG A 171 -6.29 -14.12 5.74
CA ARG A 171 -7.38 -14.84 6.41
C ARG A 171 -8.29 -13.93 7.25
N LEU A 172 -7.76 -12.83 7.80
CA LEU A 172 -8.53 -11.89 8.62
C LEU A 172 -9.10 -10.73 7.80
N THR A 173 -8.46 -10.38 6.68
CA THR A 173 -8.91 -9.30 5.78
C THR A 173 -10.37 -9.53 5.36
N THR A 174 -10.69 -10.72 4.85
CA THR A 174 -12.04 -11.07 4.36
C THR A 174 -12.83 -11.95 5.32
N ALA A 175 -12.43 -12.03 6.60
CA ALA A 175 -13.18 -12.80 7.61
C ALA A 175 -14.57 -12.23 7.88
N LYS A 176 -14.74 -10.92 7.69
CA LYS A 176 -16.02 -10.19 7.78
C LYS A 176 -16.11 -9.18 6.64
N SER A 177 -17.33 -8.93 6.16
CA SER A 177 -17.59 -7.90 5.14
C SER A 177 -17.46 -6.47 5.68
N ILE A 178 -17.60 -6.29 7.00
CA ILE A 178 -17.27 -5.06 7.72
C ILE A 178 -16.03 -5.37 8.56
N THR A 179 -14.95 -4.66 8.29
CA THR A 179 -13.65 -4.86 8.93
C THR A 179 -13.70 -4.30 10.35
N PRO A 180 -13.40 -5.11 11.39
CA PRO A 180 -13.26 -4.62 12.76
C PRO A 180 -12.21 -3.50 12.88
N ASN A 181 -12.41 -2.55 13.78
CA ASN A 181 -11.52 -1.39 13.97
C ASN A 181 -10.06 -1.80 14.20
N ASN A 182 -9.82 -2.80 15.05
CA ASN A 182 -8.48 -3.31 15.35
C ASN A 182 -7.81 -4.07 14.18
N LEU A 183 -8.55 -4.44 13.13
CA LEU A 183 -8.06 -5.11 11.92
C LEU A 183 -8.05 -4.21 10.68
N HIS A 184 -8.65 -3.02 10.75
CA HIS A 184 -8.62 -2.09 9.63
C HIS A 184 -7.18 -1.65 9.36
N PHE A 185 -6.71 -1.73 8.12
CA PHE A 185 -5.33 -1.37 7.77
C PHE A 185 -5.02 0.07 8.17
N VAL A 186 -3.74 0.35 8.45
CA VAL A 186 -3.27 1.67 8.86
C VAL A 186 -2.14 2.10 7.95
N ARG A 187 -2.28 3.30 7.37
CA ARG A 187 -1.21 3.99 6.65
C ARG A 187 -0.95 5.35 7.33
N ASN A 188 0.27 5.56 7.83
CA ASN A 188 0.72 6.85 8.38
C ASN A 188 1.91 7.40 7.58
N HIS A 189 2.04 8.73 7.47
CA HIS A 189 3.23 9.42 6.93
C HIS A 189 4.09 10.05 8.04
N GLY A 190 3.49 10.30 9.21
CA GLY A 190 4.17 10.70 10.44
C GLY A 190 3.75 9.88 11.65
N GLY A 191 3.97 10.46 12.83
CA GLY A 191 3.47 9.93 14.09
C GLY A 191 1.96 9.95 14.23
N ILE A 192 1.49 9.38 15.34
CA ILE A 192 0.09 9.42 15.77
C ILE A 192 -0.03 10.52 16.84
N PRO A 193 -0.60 11.69 16.52
CA PRO A 193 -0.86 12.73 17.52
C PRO A 193 -1.89 12.24 18.54
N ILE A 194 -1.70 12.61 19.80
CA ILE A 194 -2.67 12.38 20.88
C ILE A 194 -3.34 13.71 21.19
N ILE A 195 -4.66 13.76 20.99
CA ILE A 195 -5.44 15.01 21.01
C ILE A 195 -6.58 14.86 22.00
N ASP A 196 -6.66 15.77 22.98
CA ASP A 196 -7.81 15.93 23.87
C ASP A 196 -9.00 16.51 23.08
N GLU A 197 -10.13 15.81 23.12
CA GLU A 197 -11.36 16.18 22.41
C GLU A 197 -11.94 17.52 22.88
N GLU A 198 -11.86 17.81 24.18
CA GLU A 198 -12.44 19.01 24.76
C GLU A 198 -11.60 20.26 24.44
N LYS A 199 -10.33 20.07 24.08
CA LYS A 199 -9.40 21.12 23.65
C LYS A 199 -9.24 21.19 22.12
N PHE A 200 -9.86 20.27 21.40
CA PHE A 200 -9.78 20.21 19.95
C PHE A 200 -10.57 21.35 19.29
N SER A 201 -9.96 21.98 18.29
CA SER A 201 -10.61 22.95 17.42
C SER A 201 -10.35 22.63 15.95
N PHE A 202 -11.40 22.78 15.15
CA PHE A 202 -11.41 22.58 13.72
C PHE A 202 -11.69 23.91 12.99
N GLU A 203 -10.80 24.33 12.10
CA GLU A 203 -10.91 25.59 11.39
C GLU A 203 -11.31 25.42 9.92
N VAL A 204 -12.17 26.32 9.42
CA VAL A 204 -12.49 26.44 8.00
C VAL A 204 -12.20 27.86 7.54
N ASP A 205 -11.30 28.00 6.56
CA ASP A 205 -10.81 29.30 6.10
C ASP A 205 -10.49 29.35 4.59
N GLY A 206 -9.72 30.36 4.16
CA GLY A 206 -9.37 30.59 2.76
C GLY A 206 -10.51 31.27 1.99
N LEU A 207 -10.83 30.71 0.82
CA LEU A 207 -11.87 31.22 -0.08
C LEU A 207 -13.29 30.82 0.35
N VAL A 208 -13.63 31.05 1.62
CA VAL A 208 -14.99 30.99 2.16
C VAL A 208 -15.48 32.40 2.51
N ASN A 209 -16.79 32.62 2.53
CA ASN A 209 -17.36 33.94 2.82
C ASN A 209 -17.16 34.33 4.29
N GLU A 210 -17.32 33.37 5.20
CA GLU A 210 -17.20 33.57 6.64
C GLU A 210 -16.31 32.47 7.25
N PRO A 211 -14.99 32.69 7.37
CA PRO A 211 -14.10 31.77 8.07
C PRO A 211 -14.58 31.51 9.51
N ARG A 212 -14.55 30.26 9.96
CA ARG A 212 -15.08 29.86 11.27
C ARG A 212 -14.25 28.76 11.90
N LYS A 213 -14.21 28.75 13.24
CA LYS A 213 -13.72 27.65 14.06
C LYS A 213 -14.89 26.89 14.68
N PHE A 214 -14.76 25.59 14.80
CA PHE A 214 -15.75 24.68 15.36
C PHE A 214 -15.08 23.79 16.41
N THR A 215 -15.75 23.59 17.54
CA THR A 215 -15.44 22.54 18.50
C THR A 215 -16.06 21.21 18.06
N MET A 216 -15.69 20.09 18.70
CA MET A 216 -16.40 18.83 18.48
C MET A 216 -17.89 18.94 18.84
N LYS A 217 -18.24 19.68 19.89
CA LYS A 217 -19.65 19.94 20.28
C LYS A 217 -20.42 20.66 19.18
N ASP A 218 -19.79 21.65 18.52
CA ASP A 218 -20.41 22.35 17.38
C ASP A 218 -20.66 21.41 16.19
N LEU A 219 -19.70 20.53 15.88
CA LEU A 219 -19.81 19.59 14.77
C LEU A 219 -20.85 18.48 15.05
N MET A 220 -20.96 18.04 16.30
CA MET A 220 -21.90 17.00 16.74
C MET A 220 -23.31 17.50 17.02
N ASP A 221 -23.55 18.81 17.01
CA ASP A 221 -24.86 19.42 17.21
C ASP A 221 -25.79 19.14 16.00
N GLU A 222 -26.71 18.21 16.20
CA GLU A 222 -27.69 17.78 15.18
C GLU A 222 -28.64 18.88 14.72
N SER A 223 -28.84 19.94 15.53
CA SER A 223 -29.66 21.08 15.13
C SER A 223 -29.00 21.91 14.02
N ARG A 224 -27.66 21.84 13.93
CA ARG A 224 -26.85 22.55 12.93
C ARG A 224 -26.42 21.63 11.80
N PHE A 225 -25.97 20.43 12.14
CA PHE A 225 -25.41 19.47 11.20
C PHE A 225 -26.07 18.09 11.38
N PRO A 226 -26.99 17.69 10.49
CA PRO A 226 -27.57 16.36 10.53
C PRO A 226 -26.48 15.30 10.42
N ARG A 227 -26.50 14.33 11.35
CA ARG A 227 -25.56 13.20 11.34
C ARG A 227 -25.77 12.36 10.09
N VAL A 228 -24.65 11.94 9.52
CA VAL A 228 -24.58 11.09 8.34
C VAL A 228 -23.86 9.81 8.71
N LYS A 229 -24.48 8.68 8.38
CA LYS A 229 -23.96 7.34 8.61
C LYS A 229 -23.76 6.64 7.27
N LYS A 230 -22.54 6.16 6.98
CA LYS A 230 -22.20 5.52 5.69
C LYS A 230 -21.21 4.37 5.85
N MET A 231 -21.48 3.27 5.16
CA MET A 231 -20.51 2.20 4.90
C MET A 231 -19.55 2.65 3.81
N ILE A 232 -18.26 2.71 4.12
CA ILE A 232 -17.22 3.18 3.19
C ILE A 232 -16.05 2.20 3.21
N THR A 233 -15.64 1.73 2.03
CA THR A 233 -14.36 1.06 1.83
C THR A 233 -13.27 2.09 1.61
N MET A 234 -12.18 1.93 2.34
CA MET A 234 -10.94 2.63 2.12
C MET A 234 -9.94 1.66 1.52
N GLN A 235 -9.24 2.11 0.47
CA GLN A 235 -8.17 1.34 -0.17
C GLN A 235 -6.93 2.22 -0.29
N CYS A 236 -5.78 1.69 0.09
CA CYS A 236 -4.49 2.35 -0.14
C CYS A 236 -4.19 2.36 -1.64
N SER A 237 -3.57 3.42 -2.17
CA SER A 237 -3.03 3.35 -3.54
C SER A 237 -1.94 2.28 -3.66
N GLY A 238 -1.28 1.91 -2.56
CA GLY A 238 -0.28 0.87 -2.50
C GLY A 238 -0.83 -0.55 -2.35
N THR A 239 -2.15 -0.77 -2.23
CA THR A 239 -2.69 -2.15 -2.15
C THR A 239 -2.14 -3.00 -3.28
N ARG A 240 -1.68 -4.22 -2.95
CA ARG A 240 -1.09 -5.18 -3.89
C ARG A 240 0.24 -4.73 -4.51
N ARG A 241 0.97 -3.81 -3.87
CA ARG A 241 2.27 -3.33 -4.35
C ARG A 241 3.26 -4.46 -4.53
N ILE A 242 3.31 -5.44 -3.62
CA ILE A 242 4.28 -6.54 -3.63
C ILE A 242 4.30 -7.33 -4.97
N GLU A 243 3.20 -7.36 -5.70
CA GLU A 243 3.14 -7.96 -7.04
C GLU A 243 3.95 -7.18 -8.08
N GLN A 244 3.92 -5.85 -8.02
CA GLN A 244 4.75 -5.01 -8.87
C GLN A 244 6.22 -5.17 -8.45
N ILE A 245 6.52 -5.12 -7.15
CA ILE A 245 7.88 -5.30 -6.61
C ILE A 245 8.51 -6.59 -7.12
N GLY A 246 7.81 -7.72 -6.95
CA GLY A 246 8.34 -9.04 -7.25
C GLY A 246 8.55 -9.34 -8.74
N LEU A 247 8.04 -8.49 -9.64
CA LEU A 247 8.22 -8.65 -11.10
C LEU A 247 9.04 -7.52 -11.71
N TYR A 248 8.79 -6.29 -11.27
CA TYR A 248 9.35 -5.06 -11.81
C TYR A 248 9.49 -4.04 -10.67
N ALA A 249 10.58 -4.14 -9.91
CA ALA A 249 10.88 -3.19 -8.84
C ALA A 249 10.86 -1.74 -9.35
N GLY A 250 10.43 -0.84 -8.47
CA GLY A 250 10.21 0.57 -8.78
C GLY A 250 10.81 1.47 -7.71
N GLN A 251 10.10 2.56 -7.39
CA GLN A 251 10.51 3.52 -6.39
C GLN A 251 10.51 2.90 -4.98
N GLY A 252 11.71 2.59 -4.48
CA GLY A 252 11.98 1.98 -3.17
C GLY A 252 12.80 2.80 -2.20
N ASP A 253 13.44 3.84 -2.70
CA ASP A 253 14.30 4.75 -1.96
C ASP A 253 13.52 5.68 -1.00
N GLU A 254 12.20 5.73 -1.15
CA GLU A 254 11.31 6.44 -0.25
C GLU A 254 10.62 5.47 0.73
N VAL A 255 11.00 5.54 2.01
CA VAL A 255 10.53 4.66 3.11
C VAL A 255 9.01 4.51 3.26
N PRO A 256 8.14 5.51 2.98
CA PRO A 256 6.73 5.31 3.26
C PRO A 256 6.07 4.39 2.22
N GLN A 257 6.83 3.80 1.29
CA GLN A 257 6.38 2.80 0.32
C GLN A 257 6.43 1.36 0.87
N ALA A 258 5.67 1.08 1.93
CA ALA A 258 5.56 -0.26 2.50
C ALA A 258 5.20 -1.32 1.42
N PRO A 259 5.72 -2.56 1.52
CA PRO A 259 5.48 -3.65 0.57
C PRO A 259 4.11 -4.30 0.79
N TRP A 260 3.05 -3.50 0.63
CA TRP A 260 1.67 -3.94 0.82
C TRP A 260 1.33 -5.16 -0.05
N ALA A 261 0.74 -6.16 0.60
CA ALA A 261 0.04 -7.24 -0.05
C ALA A 261 -1.43 -6.85 -0.27
N GLU A 262 -2.36 -7.80 -0.15
CA GLU A 262 -3.76 -7.63 -0.51
C GLU A 262 -4.64 -7.04 0.61
N GLY A 263 -4.06 -6.81 1.80
CA GLY A 263 -4.76 -6.43 3.03
C GLY A 263 -4.88 -4.93 3.26
N ALA A 264 -4.25 -4.08 2.43
CA ALA A 264 -4.30 -2.62 2.52
C ALA A 264 -5.66 -2.02 2.07
N ILE A 265 -6.76 -2.65 2.47
CA ILE A 265 -8.15 -2.30 2.15
C ILE A 265 -9.05 -2.72 3.33
N GLY A 266 -10.09 -1.95 3.60
CA GLY A 266 -11.04 -2.27 4.67
C GLY A 266 -12.34 -1.50 4.51
N THR A 267 -13.43 -2.05 5.05
CA THR A 267 -14.75 -1.43 5.03
C THR A 267 -15.23 -1.19 6.44
N ALA A 268 -15.62 0.04 6.76
CA ALA A 268 -16.21 0.37 8.04
C ALA A 268 -17.42 1.27 7.87
N GLU A 269 -18.23 1.31 8.92
CA GLU A 269 -19.30 2.27 9.07
C GLU A 269 -18.76 3.55 9.68
N TYR A 270 -18.89 4.69 9.00
CA TYR A 270 -18.45 5.97 9.52
C TYR A 270 -19.65 6.85 9.84
N VAL A 271 -19.60 7.52 11.00
CA VAL A 271 -20.57 8.53 11.40
C VAL A 271 -19.88 9.89 11.55
N GLY A 272 -20.57 10.92 11.05
CA GLY A 272 -20.04 12.27 10.98
C GLY A 272 -21.01 13.26 10.33
N VAL A 273 -20.50 14.33 9.73
CA VAL A 273 -21.28 15.37 9.04
C VAL A 273 -20.79 15.63 7.62
N SER A 274 -21.68 16.12 6.77
CA SER A 274 -21.34 16.50 5.40
C SER A 274 -20.48 17.76 5.38
N LEU A 275 -19.28 17.69 4.77
CA LEU A 275 -18.40 18.85 4.62
C LEU A 275 -19.09 19.99 3.85
N LYS A 276 -19.97 19.67 2.91
CA LYS A 276 -20.80 20.66 2.21
C LYS A 276 -21.63 21.52 3.15
N LYS A 277 -22.19 20.92 4.21
CA LYS A 277 -23.01 21.63 5.19
C LYS A 277 -22.15 22.52 6.08
N VAL A 278 -20.96 22.07 6.45
CA VAL A 278 -19.98 22.87 7.19
C VAL A 278 -19.53 24.08 6.35
N ILE A 279 -19.18 23.88 5.07
CA ILE A 279 -18.86 24.99 4.16
C ILE A 279 -20.05 25.97 4.01
N LYS A 280 -21.29 25.47 3.96
CA LYS A 280 -22.49 26.32 3.94
C LYS A 280 -22.61 27.15 5.24
N ALA A 281 -22.27 26.58 6.39
CA ALA A 281 -22.26 27.32 7.65
C ALA A 281 -21.19 28.43 7.66
N CYS A 282 -20.11 28.30 6.88
CA CYS A 282 -19.11 29.35 6.62
C CYS A 282 -19.54 30.36 5.53
N GLY A 283 -20.85 30.52 5.31
CA GLY A 283 -21.39 31.41 4.27
C GLY A 283 -21.21 30.91 2.83
N GLY A 284 -20.69 29.69 2.63
CA GLY A 284 -20.37 29.16 1.30
C GLY A 284 -18.98 29.56 0.79
N LEU A 285 -18.66 29.12 -0.42
CA LEU A 285 -17.39 29.43 -1.09
C LEU A 285 -17.44 30.81 -1.76
N LYS A 286 -16.30 31.51 -1.75
CA LYS A 286 -16.04 32.68 -2.59
C LYS A 286 -15.86 32.27 -4.05
N GLU A 287 -16.01 33.23 -4.96
CA GLU A 287 -15.71 33.03 -6.38
C GLU A 287 -14.25 32.57 -6.56
N GLY A 288 -14.03 31.65 -7.51
CA GLY A 288 -12.71 31.07 -7.78
C GLY A 288 -12.35 29.84 -6.94
N ALA A 289 -13.00 29.58 -5.79
CA ALA A 289 -12.72 28.40 -4.99
C ALA A 289 -13.17 27.10 -5.69
N LYS A 290 -12.22 26.22 -6.02
CA LYS A 290 -12.50 24.93 -6.70
C LYS A 290 -12.05 23.72 -5.90
N HIS A 291 -11.22 23.89 -4.89
CA HIS A 291 -10.66 22.81 -4.08
C HIS A 291 -10.80 23.10 -2.58
N LEU A 292 -10.86 22.02 -1.79
CA LEU A 292 -10.80 22.05 -0.34
C LEU A 292 -9.54 21.31 0.08
N GLU A 293 -8.59 22.03 0.67
CA GLU A 293 -7.33 21.53 1.19
C GLU A 293 -7.48 21.17 2.67
N PHE A 294 -6.97 20.01 3.04
CA PHE A 294 -7.17 19.33 4.30
C PHE A 294 -5.83 19.23 5.02
N TYR A 295 -5.78 19.72 6.25
CA TYR A 295 -4.58 19.74 7.07
C TYR A 295 -4.70 18.73 8.21
N GLY A 296 -3.84 17.71 8.18
CA GLY A 296 -3.69 16.71 9.23
C GLY A 296 -2.61 17.12 10.24
N ALA A 297 -2.74 16.66 11.48
CA ALA A 297 -1.81 17.03 12.54
C ALA A 297 -0.46 16.26 12.49
N ASP A 298 -0.33 15.16 11.73
CA ASP A 298 0.93 14.43 11.69
C ASP A 298 2.05 15.21 10.99
N THR A 299 3.28 15.08 11.52
CA THR A 299 4.48 15.63 10.89
C THR A 299 4.97 14.70 9.79
N TYR A 300 5.07 15.25 8.59
CA TYR A 300 5.60 14.62 7.39
C TYR A 300 6.93 15.27 7.01
N PHE A 301 7.86 14.43 6.56
CA PHE A 301 9.18 14.85 6.10
C PHE A 301 9.34 14.53 4.61
N LYS A 302 9.86 15.49 3.85
CA LYS A 302 10.23 15.33 2.45
C LYS A 302 11.37 16.25 2.11
N ASP A 303 12.38 15.76 1.39
CA ASP A 303 13.51 16.58 0.91
C ASP A 303 14.19 17.40 2.04
N ASN A 304 14.34 16.80 3.23
CA ASN A 304 14.83 17.47 4.46
C ASN A 304 13.99 18.66 4.93
N GLU A 305 12.71 18.72 4.57
CA GLU A 305 11.74 19.70 5.07
C GLU A 305 10.71 19.02 5.96
N ALA A 306 10.39 19.66 7.09
CA ALA A 306 9.31 19.26 7.99
C ALA A 306 8.03 20.05 7.66
N MET A 307 6.89 19.36 7.59
CA MET A 307 5.59 19.96 7.31
C MET A 307 4.45 19.09 7.86
N ASN A 308 3.23 19.59 7.86
CA ASN A 308 2.07 18.75 8.16
C ASN A 308 1.60 17.95 6.94
N TYR A 309 0.87 16.85 7.15
CA TYR A 309 0.22 16.12 6.07
C TYR A 309 -0.90 16.95 5.44
N VAL A 310 -0.76 17.32 4.17
CA VAL A 310 -1.73 18.16 3.45
C VAL A 310 -2.05 17.59 2.07
N VAL A 311 -3.34 17.52 1.76
CA VAL A 311 -3.89 17.17 0.45
C VAL A 311 -5.22 17.89 0.23
N SER A 312 -5.74 17.89 -0.98
CA SER A 312 -7.00 18.52 -1.34
C SER A 312 -7.91 17.59 -2.15
N VAL A 313 -9.19 17.91 -2.15
CA VAL A 313 -10.19 17.32 -3.08
C VAL A 313 -10.95 18.43 -3.78
N PRO A 314 -11.46 18.19 -5.01
CA PRO A 314 -12.25 19.19 -5.69
C PRO A 314 -13.58 19.44 -4.96
N TRP A 315 -14.04 20.68 -4.98
CA TRP A 315 -15.32 21.08 -4.39
C TRP A 315 -16.48 20.27 -4.96
N SER A 316 -16.43 19.85 -6.22
CA SER A 316 -17.44 18.99 -6.84
C SER A 316 -17.71 17.72 -6.03
N LYS A 317 -16.68 17.12 -5.42
CA LYS A 317 -16.78 15.94 -4.58
C LYS A 317 -17.53 16.22 -3.28
N ALA A 318 -17.17 17.30 -2.59
CA ALA A 318 -17.89 17.73 -1.38
C ALA A 318 -19.34 18.17 -1.70
N LYS A 319 -19.54 18.91 -2.80
CA LYS A 319 -20.85 19.37 -3.28
C LYS A 319 -21.81 18.21 -3.58
N ALA A 320 -21.29 17.06 -4.03
CA ALA A 320 -22.02 15.82 -4.24
C ALA A 320 -22.40 15.07 -2.95
N ASN A 321 -22.05 15.60 -1.76
CA ASN A 321 -22.14 14.94 -0.46
C ASN A 321 -21.29 13.66 -0.35
N GLU A 322 -20.15 13.62 -1.05
CA GLU A 322 -19.25 12.47 -1.06
C GLU A 322 -18.01 12.67 -0.16
N VAL A 323 -18.02 13.74 0.66
CA VAL A 323 -16.98 14.06 1.65
C VAL A 323 -17.61 14.28 3.02
N LEU A 324 -17.19 13.50 4.01
CA LEU A 324 -17.66 13.56 5.38
C LEU A 324 -16.53 13.94 6.34
N LEU A 325 -16.87 14.67 7.40
CA LEU A 325 -16.03 14.84 8.58
C LEU A 325 -16.54 13.86 9.65
N CYS A 326 -15.73 12.85 10.00
CA CYS A 326 -16.14 11.72 10.83
C CYS A 326 -15.40 11.67 12.16
N TRP A 327 -16.10 11.21 13.20
CA TRP A 327 -15.58 11.05 14.57
C TRP A 327 -15.89 9.66 15.18
N GLU A 328 -16.67 8.85 14.48
CA GLU A 328 -17.05 7.49 14.89
C GLU A 328 -16.83 6.50 13.73
N MET A 329 -16.39 5.30 14.08
CA MET A 329 -16.09 4.18 13.17
C MET A 329 -16.62 2.87 13.79
N ASN A 330 -17.50 2.18 13.06
CA ASN A 330 -18.16 0.94 13.47
C ASN A 330 -18.93 1.03 14.80
N GLY A 331 -19.62 2.15 15.08
CA GLY A 331 -20.39 2.33 16.31
C GLY A 331 -19.54 2.77 17.52
N GLU A 332 -18.23 2.94 17.33
CA GLU A 332 -17.30 3.35 18.39
C GLU A 332 -16.64 4.68 18.02
N ARG A 333 -16.23 5.45 19.04
CA ARG A 333 -15.36 6.62 18.84
C ARG A 333 -14.16 6.24 17.98
N LEU A 334 -13.72 7.12 17.08
CA LEU A 334 -12.55 6.85 16.26
C LEU A 334 -11.36 6.41 17.13
N PRO A 335 -10.66 5.32 16.78
CA PRO A 335 -9.36 5.02 17.40
C PRO A 335 -8.35 6.12 17.09
N ALA A 336 -7.39 6.36 18.00
CA ALA A 336 -6.36 7.41 17.81
C ALA A 336 -5.59 7.20 16.50
N ILE A 337 -5.23 5.96 16.20
CA ILE A 337 -4.50 5.60 14.98
C ILE A 337 -5.29 5.84 13.69
N HIS A 338 -6.63 5.89 13.78
CA HIS A 338 -7.53 6.12 12.66
C HIS A 338 -8.00 7.57 12.52
N GLY A 339 -7.46 8.49 13.33
CA GLY A 339 -7.63 9.93 13.15
C GLY A 339 -8.53 10.61 14.16
N PHE A 340 -8.71 10.05 15.35
CA PHE A 340 -9.38 10.72 16.46
C PHE A 340 -8.78 12.12 16.75
N PRO A 341 -9.58 13.17 17.02
CA PRO A 341 -11.04 13.19 17.15
C PRO A 341 -11.80 13.30 15.82
N LEU A 342 -11.15 13.81 14.77
CA LEU A 342 -11.81 14.15 13.52
C LEU A 342 -10.96 13.72 12.33
N ARG A 343 -11.59 13.05 11.38
CA ARG A 343 -10.97 12.73 10.09
C ARG A 343 -11.88 13.09 8.91
N VAL A 344 -11.29 13.23 7.74
CA VAL A 344 -12.04 13.25 6.48
C VAL A 344 -12.22 11.83 5.95
N MET A 345 -13.43 11.53 5.48
CA MET A 345 -13.73 10.39 4.62
C MET A 345 -14.15 10.89 3.24
N VAL A 346 -13.41 10.49 2.20
CA VAL A 346 -13.68 10.84 0.79
C VAL A 346 -14.12 9.58 0.05
N MET A 347 -15.41 9.45 -0.20
CA MET A 347 -15.99 8.22 -0.72
C MET A 347 -15.48 7.90 -2.13
N GLY A 348 -14.96 6.69 -2.34
CA GLY A 348 -14.49 6.20 -3.64
C GLY A 348 -13.13 6.73 -4.08
N TYR A 349 -12.47 7.58 -3.29
CA TYR A 349 -11.09 8.03 -3.54
C TYR A 349 -10.07 7.12 -2.83
N ILE A 350 -8.81 7.24 -3.22
CA ILE A 350 -7.68 6.61 -2.53
C ILE A 350 -7.63 7.06 -1.07
N GLY A 351 -7.15 6.18 -0.18
CA GLY A 351 -7.07 6.46 1.24
C GLY A 351 -6.27 7.72 1.60
N ALA A 352 -5.27 8.09 0.79
CA ALA A 352 -4.45 9.29 0.98
C ALA A 352 -5.26 10.59 0.98
N ARG A 353 -6.44 10.65 0.33
CA ARG A 353 -7.28 11.86 0.34
C ARG A 353 -8.16 11.98 1.60
N GLY A 354 -8.26 10.92 2.39
CA GLY A 354 -8.98 10.90 3.66
C GLY A 354 -8.09 11.27 4.84
N VAL A 355 -7.75 12.56 4.97
CA VAL A 355 -6.86 13.08 6.02
C VAL A 355 -7.33 12.70 7.43
N LYS A 356 -6.39 12.26 8.27
CA LYS A 356 -6.60 11.94 9.69
C LYS A 356 -6.15 13.10 10.56
N TRP A 357 -6.65 13.15 11.80
CA TRP A 357 -6.31 14.21 12.75
C TRP A 357 -6.51 15.60 12.12
N LEU A 358 -7.64 15.75 11.41
CA LEU A 358 -7.97 16.90 10.60
C LEU A 358 -8.23 18.10 11.50
N TYR A 359 -7.42 19.15 11.40
CA TYR A 359 -7.60 20.35 12.23
C TYR A 359 -7.99 21.59 11.43
N ARG A 360 -7.81 21.58 10.10
CA ARG A 360 -8.17 22.72 9.24
C ARG A 360 -8.58 22.26 7.85
N VAL A 361 -9.58 22.95 7.29
CA VAL A 361 -9.93 22.92 5.87
C VAL A 361 -9.80 24.31 5.28
N LYS A 362 -8.97 24.47 4.25
CA LYS A 362 -8.78 25.72 3.53
C LYS A 362 -9.40 25.62 2.14
N ALA A 363 -10.32 26.51 1.80
CA ALA A 363 -10.82 26.62 0.44
C ALA A 363 -9.79 27.34 -0.45
N ILE A 364 -9.41 26.70 -1.56
CA ILE A 364 -8.37 27.19 -2.47
C ILE A 364 -8.81 27.10 -3.95
N GLU A 365 -8.13 27.84 -4.81
CA GLU A 365 -8.49 27.92 -6.24
C GLU A 365 -8.06 26.68 -7.03
N ASN A 366 -6.88 26.13 -6.74
CA ASN A 366 -6.26 25.04 -7.50
C ASN A 366 -5.99 23.83 -6.60
N PRO A 367 -5.69 22.65 -7.16
CA PRO A 367 -5.24 21.51 -6.36
C PRO A 367 -4.05 21.88 -5.45
N SER A 368 -4.02 21.30 -4.24
CA SER A 368 -2.94 21.49 -3.26
C SER A 368 -1.55 21.26 -3.88
N LEU A 369 -0.63 22.17 -3.57
CA LEU A 369 0.78 22.08 -3.95
C LEU A 369 1.61 21.28 -2.95
N ALA A 370 1.03 20.83 -1.83
CA ALA A 370 1.74 20.00 -0.85
C ALA A 370 2.32 18.73 -1.51
N PRO A 371 3.54 18.30 -1.15
CA PRO A 371 4.27 17.25 -1.87
C PRO A 371 3.50 15.94 -2.03
N VAL A 372 2.75 15.55 -1.00
CA VAL A 372 1.91 14.34 -1.00
C VAL A 372 0.88 14.33 -2.15
N GLN A 373 0.44 15.47 -2.65
CA GLN A 373 -0.47 15.54 -3.80
C GLN A 373 0.22 15.97 -5.10
N SER A 374 1.16 16.91 -5.03
CA SER A 374 1.77 17.51 -6.22
C SER A 374 2.96 16.72 -6.77
N LYS A 375 3.63 15.94 -5.92
CA LYS A 375 4.83 15.16 -6.27
C LYS A 375 4.66 13.65 -6.02
N GLU A 376 3.77 13.27 -5.11
CA GLU A 376 3.48 11.87 -4.75
C GLU A 376 2.05 11.45 -5.10
N TYR A 377 1.76 10.14 -4.99
CA TYR A 377 0.46 9.57 -5.38
C TYR A 377 0.07 9.92 -6.82
N LEU A 378 1.06 9.80 -7.70
CA LEU A 378 0.96 9.99 -9.13
C LEU A 378 1.05 8.65 -9.85
N TYR A 379 0.21 8.45 -10.86
CA TYR A 379 0.24 7.27 -11.73
C TYR A 379 0.95 7.63 -13.03
N PHE A 380 2.02 6.90 -13.33
CA PHE A 380 2.85 7.11 -14.52
C PHE A 380 2.60 6.03 -15.56
N ASN A 381 2.96 6.30 -16.82
CA ASN A 381 3.01 5.26 -17.84
C ASN A 381 4.22 4.32 -17.63
N GLN A 382 4.30 3.27 -18.44
CA GLN A 382 5.29 2.20 -18.33
C GLN A 382 6.70 2.56 -18.81
N GLN A 383 6.91 3.77 -19.35
CA GLN A 383 8.19 4.25 -19.87
C GLN A 383 8.88 5.26 -18.93
N VAL A 384 8.16 5.72 -17.90
CA VAL A 384 8.71 6.61 -16.88
C VAL A 384 9.28 5.79 -15.72
N GLY A 385 10.52 6.08 -15.34
CA GLY A 385 11.30 5.46 -14.28
C GLY A 385 12.25 6.47 -13.61
N LYS A 386 13.16 5.98 -12.75
CA LYS A 386 14.05 6.82 -11.91
C LYS A 386 14.75 7.96 -12.67
N HIS A 387 15.25 7.68 -13.87
CA HIS A 387 16.12 8.61 -14.60
C HIS A 387 15.38 9.64 -15.46
N ASN A 388 14.09 9.45 -15.74
CA ASN A 388 13.31 10.33 -16.62
C ASN A 388 11.98 10.81 -15.98
N GLN A 389 11.72 10.47 -14.73
CA GLN A 389 10.50 10.88 -14.02
C GLN A 389 10.49 12.38 -13.76
N ARG A 390 9.37 13.02 -14.15
CA ARG A 390 9.02 14.38 -13.71
C ARG A 390 7.62 14.33 -13.07
N PRO A 391 7.37 15.02 -11.95
CA PRO A 391 6.05 15.06 -11.33
C PRO A 391 4.91 15.44 -12.29
N THR A 392 5.19 16.30 -13.28
CA THR A 392 4.23 16.74 -14.30
C THR A 392 3.79 15.64 -15.27
N ASP A 393 4.53 14.54 -15.38
CA ASP A 393 4.20 13.42 -16.28
C ASP A 393 3.18 12.44 -15.66
N GLY A 394 2.90 12.61 -14.36
CA GLY A 394 2.01 11.73 -13.61
C GLY A 394 0.58 12.21 -13.55
N ILE A 395 -0.36 11.26 -13.53
CA ILE A 395 -1.78 11.53 -13.28
C ILE A 395 -2.02 11.49 -11.77
N GLN A 396 -2.60 12.56 -11.22
CA GLN A 396 -3.00 12.57 -9.81
C GLN A 396 -4.02 11.47 -9.52
N ILE A 397 -3.65 10.53 -8.64
CA ILE A 397 -4.55 9.45 -8.27
C ILE A 397 -5.63 10.02 -7.35
N GLN A 398 -6.89 9.90 -7.78
CA GLN A 398 -8.07 10.31 -7.02
C GLN A 398 -8.96 9.10 -6.79
N GLU A 399 -9.73 8.68 -7.78
CA GLU A 399 -10.59 7.50 -7.70
C GLU A 399 -9.78 6.21 -7.84
N MET A 400 -10.11 5.18 -7.06
CA MET A 400 -9.54 3.85 -7.26
C MET A 400 -10.20 3.16 -8.46
N PRO A 401 -9.44 2.54 -9.38
CA PRO A 401 -10.04 1.71 -10.42
C PRO A 401 -10.58 0.40 -9.83
N VAL A 402 -11.31 -0.36 -10.66
CA VAL A 402 -11.75 -1.70 -10.31
C VAL A 402 -10.56 -2.60 -9.97
N SER A 403 -10.64 -3.33 -8.86
CA SER A 403 -9.61 -4.26 -8.42
C SER A 403 -10.23 -5.41 -7.61
N SER A 404 -9.55 -6.55 -7.59
CA SER A 404 -9.86 -7.69 -6.72
C SER A 404 -8.61 -8.42 -6.28
N ALA A 405 -8.75 -9.25 -5.25
CA ALA A 405 -7.67 -10.11 -4.78
C ALA A 405 -8.21 -11.45 -4.28
N ILE A 406 -7.36 -12.48 -4.38
CA ILE A 406 -7.58 -13.83 -3.86
C ILE A 406 -6.93 -13.91 -2.47
N MET A 407 -7.74 -14.27 -1.48
CA MET A 407 -7.35 -14.44 -0.08
C MET A 407 -7.14 -15.89 0.32
N SER A 408 -7.74 -16.81 -0.42
CA SER A 408 -7.50 -18.25 -0.33
C SER A 408 -7.82 -18.86 -1.70
N PRO A 409 -7.05 -19.84 -2.21
CA PRO A 409 -5.79 -20.34 -1.64
C PRO A 409 -4.67 -19.29 -1.70
N TRP A 410 -3.54 -19.59 -1.06
CA TRP A 410 -2.36 -18.72 -1.03
C TRP A 410 -1.37 -19.03 -2.14
N GLN A 411 -0.49 -18.06 -2.42
CA GLN A 411 0.62 -18.22 -3.34
C GLN A 411 1.47 -19.44 -2.93
N THR A 412 1.75 -20.30 -3.90
CA THR A 412 2.52 -21.56 -3.80
C THR A 412 1.95 -22.63 -2.86
N GLN A 413 0.66 -22.54 -2.50
CA GLN A 413 0.01 -23.55 -1.66
C GLN A 413 -0.27 -24.84 -2.45
N VAL A 414 -0.08 -26.00 -1.81
CA VAL A 414 -0.54 -27.30 -2.32
C VAL A 414 -2.02 -27.48 -1.94
N VAL A 415 -2.87 -27.80 -2.91
CA VAL A 415 -4.32 -27.92 -2.73
C VAL A 415 -4.76 -29.31 -3.20
N ILE A 416 -5.21 -30.12 -2.24
CA ILE A 416 -5.85 -31.41 -2.52
C ILE A 416 -7.35 -31.18 -2.65
N HIS A 417 -7.95 -31.62 -3.77
CA HIS A 417 -9.36 -31.36 -4.05
C HIS A 417 -10.05 -32.51 -4.80
N THR A 418 -11.37 -32.38 -5.03
CA THR A 418 -12.23 -33.36 -5.71
C THR A 418 -12.85 -32.75 -6.98
N GLY A 419 -12.02 -32.19 -7.85
CA GLY A 419 -12.44 -31.51 -9.09
C GLY A 419 -12.86 -30.03 -8.95
N LYS A 420 -12.74 -29.43 -7.75
CA LYS A 420 -13.02 -28.01 -7.51
C LYS A 420 -12.15 -27.43 -6.39
N ILE A 421 -11.66 -26.21 -6.52
CA ILE A 421 -10.86 -25.51 -5.51
C ILE A 421 -11.68 -24.38 -4.89
N THR A 422 -11.86 -24.38 -3.57
CA THR A 422 -12.55 -23.31 -2.86
C THR A 422 -11.67 -22.06 -2.81
N CYS A 423 -12.16 -20.97 -3.38
CA CYS A 423 -11.50 -19.68 -3.42
C CYS A 423 -12.30 -18.64 -2.63
N LYS A 424 -11.58 -17.72 -1.97
CA LYS A 424 -12.16 -16.56 -1.26
C LYS A 424 -11.42 -15.29 -1.64
N GLY A 425 -12.08 -14.14 -1.57
CA GLY A 425 -11.41 -12.87 -1.82
C GLY A 425 -12.28 -11.63 -1.65
N TRP A 426 -11.78 -10.51 -2.17
CA TRP A 426 -12.53 -9.25 -2.25
C TRP A 426 -12.48 -8.66 -3.66
N ALA A 427 -13.43 -7.76 -3.92
CA ALA A 427 -13.55 -6.96 -5.13
C ALA A 427 -14.00 -5.54 -4.75
N TYR A 428 -13.49 -4.51 -5.41
CA TYR A 428 -13.81 -3.11 -5.15
C TYR A 428 -13.69 -2.26 -6.42
N SER A 429 -14.48 -1.19 -6.53
CA SER A 429 -14.32 -0.14 -7.55
C SER A 429 -14.60 1.21 -6.89
N GLY A 430 -13.75 2.21 -7.16
CA GLY A 430 -13.87 3.56 -6.61
C GLY A 430 -14.86 4.43 -7.38
N GLY A 431 -14.88 5.74 -7.06
CA GLY A 431 -15.73 6.73 -7.73
C GLY A 431 -17.25 6.48 -7.65
N GLY A 432 -17.69 5.57 -6.78
CA GLY A 432 -19.11 5.27 -6.58
C GLY A 432 -19.67 4.25 -7.55
N ARG A 433 -18.78 3.53 -8.23
CA ARG A 433 -19.09 2.28 -8.91
C ARG A 433 -19.01 1.15 -7.88
N TRP A 434 -19.57 0.00 -8.21
CA TRP A 434 -19.53 -1.17 -7.34
C TRP A 434 -19.19 -2.42 -8.17
N PRO A 435 -18.55 -3.43 -7.56
CA PRO A 435 -18.36 -4.73 -8.17
C PRO A 435 -19.70 -5.36 -8.56
N GLU A 436 -19.95 -5.53 -9.85
CA GLU A 436 -21.15 -6.19 -10.36
C GLU A 436 -20.90 -7.70 -10.50
N ARG A 437 -19.75 -8.07 -11.10
CA ARG A 437 -19.38 -9.47 -11.36
C ARG A 437 -17.92 -9.71 -10.99
N VAL A 438 -17.67 -10.82 -10.31
CA VAL A 438 -16.32 -11.33 -10.05
C VAL A 438 -16.18 -12.64 -10.81
N GLU A 439 -15.06 -12.84 -11.48
CA GLU A 439 -14.77 -14.02 -12.28
C GLU A 439 -13.45 -14.65 -11.84
N LEU A 440 -13.40 -15.98 -11.84
CA LEU A 440 -12.21 -16.77 -11.56
C LEU A 440 -11.85 -17.69 -12.73
N SER A 441 -10.57 -17.95 -12.88
CA SER A 441 -10.00 -18.89 -13.85
C SER A 441 -9.00 -19.79 -13.13
N ALA A 442 -8.96 -21.08 -13.50
CA ALA A 442 -7.95 -22.06 -13.02
C ALA A 442 -6.87 -22.35 -14.08
N ASP A 443 -6.94 -21.72 -15.25
CA ASP A 443 -6.11 -21.97 -16.44
C ASP A 443 -5.31 -20.72 -16.84
N GLY A 444 -4.95 -19.88 -15.86
CA GLY A 444 -4.12 -18.70 -16.07
C GLY A 444 -4.84 -17.49 -16.70
N GLY A 445 -6.17 -17.55 -16.84
CA GLY A 445 -7.03 -16.48 -17.37
C GLY A 445 -7.65 -16.76 -18.73
N PHE A 446 -7.65 -18.02 -19.20
CA PHE A 446 -8.21 -18.40 -20.51
C PHE A 446 -9.72 -18.62 -20.43
N SER A 447 -10.19 -19.41 -19.47
CA SER A 447 -11.61 -19.68 -19.22
C SER A 447 -12.07 -19.08 -17.88
N TRP A 448 -13.23 -18.45 -17.86
CA TRP A 448 -13.72 -17.69 -16.70
C TRP A 448 -15.05 -18.22 -16.17
N TYR A 449 -15.13 -18.38 -14.86
CA TYR A 449 -16.33 -18.76 -14.12
C TYR A 449 -16.77 -17.59 -13.25
N ALA A 450 -18.03 -17.17 -13.39
CA ALA A 450 -18.58 -16.10 -12.55
C ALA A 450 -18.89 -16.61 -11.15
N VAL A 451 -18.55 -15.82 -10.13
CA VAL A 451 -18.99 -16.05 -8.76
C VAL A 451 -20.51 -15.86 -8.69
N PRO A 452 -21.29 -16.84 -8.19
CA PRO A 452 -22.73 -16.70 -8.00
C PRO A 452 -23.09 -15.53 -7.09
N LEU A 453 -24.21 -14.85 -7.36
CA LEU A 453 -24.62 -13.63 -6.64
C LEU A 453 -24.84 -13.87 -5.14
N GLU A 454 -25.34 -15.04 -4.78
CA GLU A 454 -25.57 -15.50 -3.42
C GLU A 454 -24.27 -15.69 -2.61
N ASN A 455 -23.14 -15.87 -3.29
CA ASN A 455 -21.83 -16.01 -2.66
C ASN A 455 -21.06 -14.68 -2.59
N LEU A 456 -21.72 -13.59 -2.95
CA LEU A 456 -21.15 -12.25 -2.91
C LEU A 456 -21.74 -11.50 -1.72
N SER A 457 -20.89 -10.82 -0.95
CA SER A 457 -21.41 -9.99 0.13
C SER A 457 -22.25 -8.85 -0.42
N SER A 458 -23.07 -8.27 0.45
CA SER A 458 -24.10 -7.32 0.07
C SER A 458 -23.57 -6.16 -0.81
N LYS A 459 -24.26 -5.87 -1.91
CA LYS A 459 -23.91 -4.81 -2.89
C LYS A 459 -24.09 -3.41 -2.30
N GLY A 460 -23.16 -2.49 -2.56
CA GLY A 460 -23.32 -1.09 -2.14
C GLY A 460 -22.33 -0.16 -2.83
N ARG A 461 -22.74 1.11 -3.02
CA ARG A 461 -22.06 2.09 -3.87
C ARG A 461 -20.62 2.42 -3.45
N TRP A 462 -20.34 2.40 -2.15
CA TRP A 462 -19.05 2.83 -1.58
C TRP A 462 -18.34 1.71 -0.84
N ARG A 463 -18.80 0.46 -1.02
CA ARG A 463 -18.23 -0.69 -0.33
C ARG A 463 -17.73 -1.74 -1.32
N TRP A 464 -16.69 -2.45 -0.91
CA TRP A 464 -16.23 -3.66 -1.55
C TRP A 464 -17.31 -4.75 -1.51
N ARG A 465 -17.05 -5.85 -2.20
CA ARG A 465 -17.71 -7.12 -1.92
C ARG A 465 -16.67 -8.19 -1.63
N THR A 466 -16.89 -8.94 -0.56
CA THR A 466 -16.18 -10.18 -0.32
C THR A 466 -16.89 -11.29 -1.08
N TRP A 467 -16.16 -12.33 -1.45
CA TRP A 467 -16.67 -13.39 -2.31
C TRP A 467 -16.07 -14.74 -1.96
N GLU A 468 -16.82 -15.80 -2.24
CA GLU A 468 -16.40 -17.19 -2.08
C GLU A 468 -16.95 -18.04 -3.24
N MET A 469 -16.17 -18.98 -3.75
CA MET A 469 -16.62 -19.86 -4.83
C MET A 469 -15.81 -21.15 -4.86
N ASP A 470 -16.46 -22.27 -5.12
CA ASP A 470 -15.79 -23.48 -5.56
C ASP A 470 -15.50 -23.40 -7.06
N LEU A 471 -14.27 -23.08 -7.42
CA LEU A 471 -13.81 -22.98 -8.80
C LEU A 471 -13.61 -24.38 -9.40
N PRO A 472 -14.29 -24.74 -10.50
CA PRO A 472 -14.01 -25.99 -11.21
C PRO A 472 -12.53 -26.10 -11.61
N CYS A 473 -11.90 -27.23 -11.27
CA CYS A 473 -10.49 -27.46 -11.53
C CYS A 473 -10.24 -28.96 -11.73
N ASP A 474 -9.90 -29.35 -12.95
CA ASP A 474 -9.68 -30.77 -13.32
C ASP A 474 -8.21 -31.11 -13.61
N VAL A 475 -7.41 -30.08 -13.92
CA VAL A 475 -5.96 -30.17 -14.14
C VAL A 475 -5.22 -30.43 -12.81
N GLU A 476 -4.04 -31.05 -12.87
CA GLU A 476 -3.15 -31.32 -11.74
C GLU A 476 -1.77 -30.68 -11.97
N GLY A 477 -0.98 -30.52 -10.91
CA GLY A 477 0.34 -29.88 -10.97
C GLY A 477 0.29 -28.37 -10.70
N TRP A 478 1.33 -27.65 -11.13
CA TRP A 478 1.38 -26.20 -10.97
C TRP A 478 0.39 -25.50 -11.91
N ILE A 479 -0.55 -24.78 -11.32
CA ILE A 479 -1.57 -24.00 -12.04
C ILE A 479 -1.62 -22.56 -11.52
N GLU A 480 -2.24 -21.68 -12.31
CA GLU A 480 -2.48 -20.29 -11.93
C GLU A 480 -3.97 -20.03 -11.79
N ILE A 481 -4.39 -19.71 -10.56
CA ILE A 481 -5.73 -19.20 -10.30
C ILE A 481 -5.72 -17.69 -10.46
N VAL A 482 -6.59 -17.17 -11.32
CA VAL A 482 -6.69 -15.75 -11.62
C VAL A 482 -8.07 -15.25 -11.25
N CYS A 483 -8.17 -14.06 -10.63
CA CYS A 483 -9.44 -13.37 -10.43
C CYS A 483 -9.46 -11.99 -11.10
N ARG A 484 -10.61 -11.63 -11.66
CA ARG A 484 -10.90 -10.28 -12.16
C ARG A 484 -12.31 -9.85 -11.79
N THR A 485 -12.53 -8.55 -11.77
CA THR A 485 -13.81 -7.93 -11.45
C THR A 485 -14.28 -7.04 -12.59
N TRP A 486 -15.60 -7.02 -12.78
CA TRP A 486 -16.32 -6.06 -13.61
C TRP A 486 -17.15 -5.16 -12.71
N ASP A 487 -17.02 -3.85 -12.86
CA ASP A 487 -17.90 -2.90 -12.19
C ASP A 487 -19.17 -2.60 -13.02
N ASN A 488 -20.09 -1.85 -12.44
CA ASN A 488 -21.35 -1.46 -13.08
C ASN A 488 -21.21 -0.45 -14.23
N SER A 489 -19.99 -0.06 -14.58
CA SER A 489 -19.65 0.74 -15.77
C SER A 489 -18.91 -0.07 -16.83
N LEU A 490 -18.89 -1.41 -16.69
CA LEU A 490 -18.16 -2.33 -17.57
C LEU A 490 -16.64 -2.14 -17.55
N ASN A 491 -16.08 -1.47 -16.54
CA ASN A 491 -14.63 -1.46 -16.36
C ASN A 491 -14.18 -2.83 -15.86
N THR A 492 -13.03 -3.29 -16.35
CA THR A 492 -12.35 -4.49 -15.83
C THR A 492 -10.84 -4.27 -15.70
N GLN A 493 -10.16 -5.29 -15.17
CA GLN A 493 -8.76 -5.26 -14.80
C GLN A 493 -7.85 -5.69 -15.96
N PRO A 494 -6.68 -5.04 -16.16
CA PRO A 494 -5.64 -5.55 -17.04
C PRO A 494 -5.22 -6.98 -16.63
N LEU A 495 -4.91 -7.87 -17.55
CA LEU A 495 -4.64 -9.27 -17.19
C LEU A 495 -3.26 -9.49 -16.54
N SER A 496 -2.29 -8.62 -16.79
CA SER A 496 -0.91 -8.76 -16.27
C SER A 496 -0.47 -7.54 -15.50
N VAL A 497 0.44 -7.75 -14.54
CA VAL A 497 1.07 -6.68 -13.77
C VAL A 497 1.79 -5.70 -14.69
N ARG A 498 2.48 -6.19 -15.73
CA ARG A 498 3.21 -5.33 -16.68
C ARG A 498 2.32 -4.28 -17.33
N ALA A 499 1.07 -4.61 -17.64
CA ALA A 499 0.12 -3.68 -18.25
C ALA A 499 -0.31 -2.55 -17.28
N ALA A 500 -0.25 -2.78 -15.97
CA ALA A 500 -0.59 -1.80 -14.93
C ALA A 500 0.65 -1.23 -14.20
N TRP A 501 1.85 -1.65 -14.59
CA TRP A 501 3.08 -1.26 -13.90
C TRP A 501 3.37 0.23 -14.06
N ASN A 502 3.83 0.86 -12.99
CA ASN A 502 4.36 2.22 -13.00
C ASN A 502 5.47 2.35 -11.96
N TRP A 503 6.42 3.26 -12.20
CA TRP A 503 7.58 3.44 -11.31
C TRP A 503 7.22 3.74 -9.85
N GLY A 504 6.14 4.47 -9.58
CA GLY A 504 5.68 4.76 -8.22
C GLY A 504 5.05 3.55 -7.50
N LEU A 505 4.86 2.43 -8.20
CA LEU A 505 4.27 1.19 -7.69
C LEU A 505 2.93 1.41 -6.97
N HIS A 506 2.11 2.29 -7.54
CA HIS A 506 0.76 2.56 -7.08
C HIS A 506 -0.25 1.83 -7.97
N VAL A 507 -1.45 1.61 -7.46
CA VAL A 507 -2.64 1.15 -8.20
C VAL A 507 -2.37 -0.16 -8.94
N THR A 508 -1.97 -1.21 -8.21
CA THR A 508 -1.93 -2.57 -8.76
C THR A 508 -3.35 -3.05 -9.04
N SER A 509 -3.85 -2.74 -10.24
CA SER A 509 -5.21 -3.04 -10.69
C SER A 509 -5.28 -4.25 -11.62
N SER A 510 -4.16 -4.91 -11.91
CA SER A 510 -4.15 -6.13 -12.72
C SER A 510 -5.00 -7.25 -12.10
N ALA A 511 -5.48 -8.19 -12.90
CA ALA A 511 -6.11 -9.41 -12.43
C ALA A 511 -5.15 -10.10 -11.44
N HIS A 512 -5.64 -10.42 -10.24
CA HIS A 512 -4.80 -11.01 -9.20
C HIS A 512 -4.59 -12.49 -9.49
N ARG A 513 -3.36 -12.98 -9.31
CA ARG A 513 -2.96 -14.33 -9.71
C ARG A 513 -2.27 -15.01 -8.53
N VAL A 514 -2.66 -16.25 -8.25
CA VAL A 514 -1.93 -17.12 -7.30
C VAL A 514 -1.54 -18.42 -7.98
N LYS A 515 -0.30 -18.86 -7.77
CA LYS A 515 0.18 -20.18 -8.18
C LYS A 515 -0.18 -21.18 -7.10
N VAL A 516 -0.76 -22.32 -7.48
CA VAL A 516 -1.01 -23.43 -6.54
C VAL A 516 -0.58 -24.75 -7.17
N TYR A 517 -0.24 -25.73 -6.34
CA TYR A 517 -0.04 -27.09 -6.80
C TYR A 517 -1.32 -27.89 -6.58
N SER A 518 -2.01 -28.25 -7.67
CA SER A 518 -3.27 -28.97 -7.66
C SER A 518 -3.06 -30.48 -7.60
N ILE A 519 -3.74 -31.14 -6.67
CA ILE A 519 -3.82 -32.60 -6.52
C ILE A 519 -5.31 -32.98 -6.58
N ASN A 520 -5.74 -33.63 -7.66
CA ASN A 520 -7.14 -33.94 -7.88
C ASN A 520 -7.44 -35.40 -7.49
N LYS A 521 -8.00 -35.61 -6.30
CA LYS A 521 -8.34 -36.95 -5.77
C LYS A 521 -9.33 -37.73 -6.65
N LYS A 522 -10.02 -37.10 -7.59
CA LYS A 522 -10.90 -37.81 -8.54
C LYS A 522 -10.11 -38.54 -9.63
N ARG A 523 -8.86 -38.17 -9.88
CA ARG A 523 -8.00 -38.85 -10.87
C ARG A 523 -7.59 -40.21 -10.31
N PRO A 524 -7.84 -41.33 -11.03
CA PRO A 524 -7.58 -42.67 -10.51
C PRO A 524 -6.13 -42.90 -10.07
N LEU A 525 -5.16 -42.39 -10.84
CA LEU A 525 -3.74 -42.51 -10.51
C LEU A 525 -3.40 -41.75 -9.22
N THR A 526 -3.89 -40.51 -9.08
CA THR A 526 -3.69 -39.68 -7.90
C THR A 526 -4.34 -40.29 -6.67
N ALA A 527 -5.57 -40.80 -6.77
CA ALA A 527 -6.26 -41.48 -5.69
C ALA A 527 -5.44 -42.68 -5.17
N ARG A 528 -5.00 -43.56 -6.09
CA ARG A 528 -4.14 -44.70 -5.78
C ARG A 528 -2.83 -44.26 -5.12
N LYS A 529 -2.22 -43.17 -5.59
CA LYS A 529 -0.97 -42.66 -5.04
C LYS A 529 -1.15 -42.11 -3.62
N LEU A 530 -2.24 -41.41 -3.34
CA LEU A 530 -2.55 -40.93 -1.99
C LEU A 530 -2.82 -42.10 -1.02
N GLU A 531 -3.49 -43.16 -1.48
CA GLU A 531 -3.66 -44.40 -0.70
C GLU A 531 -2.31 -45.08 -0.39
N LEU A 532 -1.34 -45.03 -1.31
CA LEU A 532 0.01 -45.55 -1.07
C LEU A 532 0.72 -44.75 0.03
N PHE A 533 0.71 -43.41 -0.03
CA PHE A 533 1.27 -42.57 1.04
C PHE A 533 0.69 -42.93 2.42
N GLU A 534 -0.63 -43.10 2.50
CA GLU A 534 -1.31 -43.49 3.74
C GLU A 534 -0.90 -44.90 4.20
N LYS A 535 -0.88 -45.87 3.28
CA LYS A 535 -0.56 -47.28 3.57
C LYS A 535 0.89 -47.48 4.02
N THR A 536 1.84 -46.77 3.42
CA THR A 536 3.27 -46.89 3.75
C THR A 536 3.67 -46.02 4.93
N GLY A 537 2.82 -45.08 5.34
CA GLY A 537 3.18 -44.06 6.34
C GLY A 537 4.18 -43.03 5.80
N SER A 538 4.40 -42.98 4.48
CA SER A 538 5.31 -42.00 3.87
C SER A 538 4.69 -40.60 3.92
N PRO A 539 5.46 -39.55 4.22
CA PRO A 539 4.91 -38.22 4.37
C PRO A 539 4.50 -37.60 3.03
N LEU A 540 3.34 -36.95 3.02
CA LEU A 540 2.78 -36.28 1.84
C LEU A 540 3.36 -34.86 1.61
N ALA A 541 3.95 -34.27 2.65
CA ALA A 541 4.49 -32.91 2.62
C ALA A 541 5.87 -32.85 3.29
N PRO A 542 6.78 -31.99 2.79
CA PRO A 542 6.64 -31.14 1.60
C PRO A 542 6.60 -31.97 0.29
N ILE A 543 6.12 -31.37 -0.81
CA ILE A 543 6.05 -32.06 -2.11
C ILE A 543 7.43 -32.51 -2.64
N THR A 544 8.51 -31.94 -2.08
CA THR A 544 9.88 -32.30 -2.39
C THR A 544 10.37 -33.54 -1.61
N TRP A 545 9.54 -34.15 -0.77
CA TRP A 545 9.91 -35.34 -0.03
C TRP A 545 10.08 -36.53 -0.98
N PRO A 546 11.24 -37.24 -0.95
CA PRO A 546 11.46 -38.40 -1.81
C PRO A 546 10.45 -39.52 -1.55
N GLU A 547 9.86 -40.07 -2.60
CA GLU A 547 8.91 -41.19 -2.49
C GLU A 547 9.65 -42.48 -2.13
N GLU A 548 9.17 -43.17 -1.10
CA GLU A 548 9.75 -44.45 -0.62
C GLU A 548 9.11 -45.68 -1.31
N PHE A 549 8.14 -45.44 -2.18
CA PHE A 549 7.43 -46.46 -2.94
C PHE A 549 7.53 -46.20 -4.44
N VAL A 550 7.47 -47.29 -5.22
CA VAL A 550 7.53 -47.21 -6.67
C VAL A 550 6.12 -46.96 -7.22
N THR A 551 5.94 -45.90 -8.01
CA THR A 551 4.65 -45.53 -8.61
C THR A 551 4.24 -46.43 -9.77
N GLN A 552 5.20 -46.95 -10.52
CA GLN A 552 5.03 -47.95 -11.58
C GLN A 552 6.11 -49.02 -11.44
N GLY A 553 5.70 -50.24 -11.10
CA GLY A 553 6.64 -51.35 -10.96
C GLY A 553 7.26 -51.76 -12.30
N TRP A 554 8.42 -52.43 -12.27
CA TRP A 554 9.10 -52.89 -13.48
C TRP A 554 8.25 -53.82 -14.35
N ASP A 555 7.38 -54.63 -13.76
CA ASP A 555 6.50 -55.53 -14.53
C ASP A 555 5.40 -54.78 -15.27
N GLU A 556 4.84 -53.72 -14.67
CA GLU A 556 3.87 -52.83 -15.31
C GLU A 556 4.54 -52.02 -16.43
N TYR A 557 5.74 -51.50 -16.16
CA TYR A 557 6.56 -50.79 -17.14
C TYR A 557 6.90 -51.66 -18.36
N LYS A 558 7.38 -52.89 -18.13
CA LYS A 558 7.72 -53.85 -19.21
C LYS A 558 6.49 -54.25 -20.02
N ARG A 559 5.34 -54.46 -19.36
CA ARG A 559 4.09 -54.77 -20.05
C ARG A 559 3.64 -53.63 -20.94
N PHE A 560 3.71 -52.39 -20.46
CA PHE A 560 3.35 -51.21 -21.25
C PHE A 560 4.13 -51.16 -22.57
N TRP A 561 5.45 -51.31 -22.55
CA TRP A 561 6.28 -51.30 -23.77
C TRP A 561 6.23 -52.59 -24.59
N ALA A 562 5.68 -53.69 -24.05
CA ALA A 562 5.38 -54.85 -24.88
C ALA A 562 4.14 -54.64 -25.76
N GLU A 563 3.27 -53.69 -25.38
CA GLU A 563 2.01 -53.37 -26.05
C GLU A 563 2.07 -52.05 -26.86
N HIS A 564 3.16 -51.30 -26.76
CA HIS A 564 3.34 -49.98 -27.39
C HIS A 564 4.76 -49.85 -27.97
N ASP A 565 4.90 -49.09 -29.05
CA ASP A 565 6.20 -48.79 -29.68
C ASP A 565 7.17 -48.16 -28.66
N PRO A 566 8.47 -48.47 -28.71
CA PRO A 566 9.45 -47.95 -27.75
C PRO A 566 9.56 -46.42 -27.82
N ARG A 567 10.11 -45.80 -26.76
CA ARG A 567 10.57 -44.41 -26.83
C ARG A 567 11.92 -44.33 -27.54
N ASP A 568 11.96 -44.73 -28.81
CA ASP A 568 13.11 -44.47 -29.68
C ASP A 568 12.85 -43.17 -30.47
N VAL A 569 13.92 -42.46 -30.83
CA VAL A 569 13.86 -41.24 -31.64
C VAL A 569 13.95 -41.55 -33.13
N ASP A 570 14.50 -42.72 -33.47
CA ASP A 570 14.73 -43.18 -34.83
C ASP A 570 13.63 -44.12 -35.35
N ASP A 571 12.71 -44.56 -34.49
CA ASP A 571 11.43 -45.24 -34.81
C ASP A 571 10.24 -44.27 -34.63
#